data_AF-A0A434S6C3-F1
#
_entry.id   AF-A0A434S6C3-F1
#
_cell.length_a   1.000
_cell.length_b   1.000
_cell.length_c   1.000
_cell.angle_alpha   90.00
_cell.angle_beta   90.00
_cell.angle_gamma   90.00
#
_symmetry.space_group_name_H-M   'P 1'
#
loop_
_entity.id
_entity.type
_entity.pdbx_description
1 polymer ?
#
loop_
_entity_poly.entity_id
_entity_poly.type
_entity_poly.pdbx_seq_one_letter_code
_entity_poly.pdbx_strand_id
1 'polypeptide(L)'
;MWYVWNLSILLSALSLVIMLFLIARRLLRERRDSARAGQRRQLLTALIAFTEDRDRQTLKTAILSVPPGVAIEAGFEFVSLLRGEERDDVLVAFNECGLPALVGRQLERGNVAERIHAAEMLAALGSQNATASLLSALDQDRSREVRIAAAIALCDLGSLPLLGV
;
A
#
# COMPACT_ATOMS: atom_id res chain seq x y z
N MET A 1 -27.72 -44.92 -18.91
CA MET A 1 -26.52 -44.73 -19.77
C MET A 1 -26.38 -43.32 -20.34
N TRP A 2 -27.44 -42.64 -20.79
CA TRP A 2 -27.34 -41.29 -21.38
C TRP A 2 -26.97 -40.16 -20.38
N TYR A 3 -27.34 -40.32 -19.10
CA TYR A 3 -27.04 -39.35 -18.04
C TYR A 3 -25.54 -39.24 -17.71
N VAL A 4 -24.80 -40.36 -17.75
CA VAL A 4 -23.37 -40.38 -17.44
C VAL A 4 -22.58 -39.58 -18.48
N TRP A 5 -22.99 -39.67 -19.75
CA TRP A 5 -22.33 -38.96 -20.85
C TRP A 5 -22.55 -37.45 -20.77
N ASN A 6 -23.79 -37.01 -20.51
CA ASN A 6 -24.10 -35.60 -20.30
C ASN A 6 -23.37 -35.03 -19.07
N LEU A 7 -23.26 -35.80 -17.98
CA LEU A 7 -22.55 -35.36 -16.77
C LEU A 7 -21.06 -35.11 -17.04
N SER A 8 -20.40 -36.01 -17.77
CA SER A 8 -18.99 -35.86 -18.14
C SER A 8 -18.76 -34.65 -19.03
N ILE A 9 -19.63 -34.43 -20.02
CA ILE A 9 -19.55 -33.24 -20.90
C ILE A 9 -19.70 -31.95 -20.08
N LEU A 10 -20.63 -31.93 -19.13
CA LEU A 10 -20.91 -30.76 -18.30
C LEU A 10 -19.75 -30.45 -17.35
N LEU A 11 -19.14 -31.48 -16.74
CA LEU A 11 -17.94 -31.35 -15.91
C LEU A 11 -16.72 -30.85 -16.71
N SER A 12 -16.49 -31.40 -17.90
CA SER A 12 -15.40 -30.95 -18.77
C SER A 12 -15.59 -29.50 -19.23
N ALA A 13 -16.81 -29.12 -19.61
CA ALA A 13 -17.13 -27.75 -19.98
C ALA A 13 -16.93 -26.78 -18.81
N LEU A 14 -17.39 -27.15 -17.61
CA LEU A 14 -17.19 -26.34 -16.40
C LEU A 14 -15.71 -26.14 -16.08
N SER A 15 -14.90 -27.20 -16.19
CA SER A 15 -13.44 -27.11 -16.02
C SER A 15 -12.80 -26.16 -17.03
N LEU A 16 -13.21 -26.23 -18.29
CA LEU A 16 -12.71 -25.36 -19.36
C LEU A 16 -13.05 -23.88 -19.08
N VAL A 17 -14.27 -23.61 -18.62
CA VAL A 17 -14.73 -22.26 -18.24
C VAL A 17 -13.92 -21.73 -17.05
N ILE A 18 -13.70 -22.54 -16.02
CA ILE A 18 -12.89 -22.15 -14.86
C ILE A 18 -11.45 -21.85 -15.29
N MET A 19 -10.86 -22.69 -16.15
CA MET A 19 -9.52 -22.48 -16.67
C MET A 19 -9.40 -21.19 -17.49
N LEU A 20 -10.33 -20.95 -18.42
CA LEU A 20 -10.37 -19.72 -19.20
C LEU A 20 -10.54 -18.49 -18.31
N PHE A 21 -11.37 -18.58 -17.28
CA PHE A 21 -11.56 -17.52 -16.30
C PHE A 21 -10.27 -17.22 -15.53
N LEU A 22 -9.54 -18.24 -15.06
CA LEU A 22 -8.26 -18.07 -14.37
C LEU A 22 -7.18 -17.49 -15.29
N ILE A 23 -7.11 -17.91 -16.54
CA ILE A 23 -6.17 -17.37 -17.54
C ILE A 23 -6.48 -15.91 -17.84
N ALA A 24 -7.75 -15.58 -18.08
CA ALA A 24 -8.17 -14.19 -18.29
C ALA A 24 -7.85 -13.32 -17.07
N ARG A 25 -8.12 -13.82 -15.86
CA ARG A 25 -7.77 -13.14 -14.61
C ARG A 25 -6.26 -12.95 -14.45
N ARG A 26 -5.44 -13.92 -14.87
CA ARG A 26 -3.98 -13.84 -14.84
C ARG A 26 -3.47 -12.79 -15.83
N LEU A 27 -3.94 -12.82 -17.08
CA LEU A 27 -3.55 -11.86 -18.11
C LEU A 27 -3.96 -10.43 -17.74
N LEU A 28 -5.14 -10.24 -17.16
CA LEU A 28 -5.57 -8.92 -16.65
C LEU A 28 -4.69 -8.45 -15.49
N ARG A 29 -4.22 -9.37 -14.64
CA ARG A 29 -3.31 -9.06 -13.52
C ARG A 29 -1.94 -8.63 -14.04
N GLU A 30 -1.37 -9.42 -14.95
CA GLU A 30 -0.07 -9.19 -15.57
C GLU A 30 -0.03 -7.90 -16.40
N ARG A 31 -1.11 -7.58 -17.12
CA ARG A 31 -1.25 -6.30 -17.82
C ARG A 31 -1.37 -5.12 -16.87
N ARG A 32 -2.08 -5.26 -15.75
CA ARG A 32 -2.14 -4.22 -14.71
C ARG A 32 -0.77 -4.00 -14.07
N ASP A 33 0.00 -5.06 -13.85
CA ASP A 33 1.33 -4.97 -13.26
C ASP A 33 2.32 -4.26 -14.18
N SER A 34 2.23 -4.46 -15.50
CA SER A 34 3.03 -3.70 -16.47
C SER A 34 2.69 -2.20 -16.49
N ALA A 35 1.41 -1.84 -16.35
CA ALA A 35 1.00 -0.44 -16.24
C ALA A 35 1.49 0.22 -14.95
N ARG A 36 1.48 -0.53 -13.83
CA ARG A 36 2.00 -0.07 -12.52
C ARG A 36 3.50 0.20 -12.57
N ALA A 37 4.28 -0.62 -13.29
CA ALA A 37 5.71 -0.41 -13.44
C ALA A 37 6.05 0.92 -14.11
N GLY A 38 5.27 1.33 -15.12
CA GLY A 38 5.39 2.65 -15.76
C GLY A 38 5.09 3.80 -14.80
N GLN A 39 4.00 3.68 -14.04
CA GLN A 39 3.57 4.68 -13.05
C GLN A 39 4.58 4.84 -11.90
N ARG A 40 5.13 3.72 -11.39
CA ARG A 40 6.19 3.74 -10.36
C ARG A 40 7.42 4.48 -10.83
N ARG A 41 7.88 4.22 -12.06
CA ARG A 41 9.04 4.93 -12.65
C ARG A 41 8.78 6.43 -12.75
N GLN A 42 7.60 6.84 -13.24
CA GLN A 42 7.23 8.25 -13.32
C GLN A 42 7.25 8.94 -11.95
N LEU A 43 6.72 8.27 -10.92
CA LEU A 43 6.70 8.83 -9.57
C LEU A 43 8.10 8.92 -8.95
N LEU A 44 8.96 7.91 -9.16
CA LEU A 44 10.36 7.98 -8.74
C LEU A 44 11.13 9.10 -9.45
N THR A 45 10.90 9.31 -10.76
CA THR A 45 11.50 10.43 -11.47
C THR A 45 11.04 11.78 -10.91
N ALA A 46 9.76 11.93 -10.58
CA ALA A 46 9.24 13.14 -9.95
C ALA A 46 9.83 13.36 -8.54
N LEU A 47 10.04 12.30 -7.76
CA LEU A 47 10.69 12.35 -6.45
C LEU A 47 12.14 12.79 -6.53
N ILE A 48 12.90 12.27 -7.51
CA ILE A 48 14.27 12.69 -7.76
C ILE A 48 14.31 14.17 -8.20
N ALA A 49 13.45 14.57 -9.13
CA ALA A 49 13.35 15.97 -9.54
C ALA A 49 12.98 16.90 -8.37
N PHE A 50 12.14 16.43 -7.45
CA PHE A 50 11.81 17.17 -6.23
C PHE A 50 13.03 17.39 -5.32
N THR A 51 13.94 16.42 -5.18
CA THR A 51 15.15 16.61 -4.37
C THR A 51 16.06 17.72 -4.91
N GLU A 52 16.01 18.01 -6.21
CA GLU A 52 16.79 19.06 -6.86
C GLU A 52 16.08 20.42 -6.86
N ASP A 53 14.80 20.46 -7.28
CA ASP A 53 14.05 21.71 -7.51
C ASP A 53 13.20 22.13 -6.29
N ARG A 54 13.03 21.25 -5.30
CA ARG A 54 12.12 21.40 -4.14
C ARG A 54 10.67 21.77 -4.52
N ASP A 55 10.24 21.46 -5.75
CA ASP A 55 8.89 21.78 -6.25
C ASP A 55 7.82 20.81 -5.73
N ARG A 56 7.14 21.24 -4.68
CA ARG A 56 6.06 20.50 -4.00
C ARG A 56 4.81 20.34 -4.86
N GLN A 57 4.56 21.26 -5.79
CA GLN A 57 3.37 21.24 -6.63
C GLN A 57 3.45 20.10 -7.63
N THR A 58 4.61 19.98 -8.30
CA THR A 58 4.90 18.88 -9.22
C THR A 58 4.82 17.53 -8.52
N LEU A 59 5.40 17.41 -7.31
CA LEU A 59 5.30 16.19 -6.51
C LEU A 59 3.84 15.81 -6.16
N LYS A 60 3.03 16.79 -5.73
CA LYS A 60 1.62 16.55 -5.41
C LYS A 60 0.84 16.07 -6.62
N THR A 61 1.06 16.66 -7.80
CA THR A 61 0.39 16.21 -9.02
C THR A 61 0.81 14.79 -9.41
N ALA A 62 2.09 14.43 -9.26
CA ALA A 62 2.58 13.09 -9.50
C ALA A 62 1.94 12.05 -8.56
N ILE A 63 1.88 12.35 -7.26
CA ILE A 63 1.24 11.47 -6.26
C ILE A 63 -0.24 11.26 -6.55
N LEU A 64 -0.97 12.32 -6.92
CA LEU A 64 -2.40 12.24 -7.24
C LEU A 64 -2.69 11.56 -8.59
N SER A 65 -1.72 11.56 -9.52
CA SER A 65 -1.86 10.94 -10.84
C SER A 65 -1.72 9.40 -10.83
N VAL A 66 -1.21 8.85 -9.73
CA VAL A 66 -0.87 7.44 -9.57
C VAL A 66 -1.80 6.76 -8.56
N PRO A 67 -2.13 5.46 -8.71
CA PRO A 67 -2.93 4.74 -7.72
C PRO A 67 -2.32 4.80 -6.30
N PRO A 68 -3.13 4.91 -5.23
CA PRO A 68 -2.63 5.09 -3.86
C PRO A 68 -1.59 4.06 -3.44
N GLY A 69 -1.80 2.78 -3.77
CA GLY A 69 -0.84 1.72 -3.42
C GLY A 69 0.53 1.90 -4.07
N VAL A 70 0.58 2.39 -5.32
CA VAL A 70 1.85 2.64 -6.02
C VAL A 70 2.54 3.88 -5.46
N ALA A 71 1.79 4.92 -5.11
CA ALA A 71 2.34 6.12 -4.47
C ALA A 71 2.94 5.81 -3.10
N ILE A 72 2.27 4.96 -2.32
CA ILE A 72 2.71 4.51 -1.00
C ILE A 72 3.97 3.65 -1.12
N GLU A 73 3.95 2.63 -1.98
CA GLU A 73 5.09 1.72 -2.16
C GLU A 73 6.34 2.47 -2.65
N ALA A 74 6.20 3.29 -3.69
CA ALA A 74 7.32 4.04 -4.26
C ALA A 74 7.80 5.16 -3.34
N GLY A 75 6.88 5.84 -2.63
CA GLY A 75 7.23 6.85 -1.65
C GLY A 75 8.01 6.26 -0.47
N PHE A 76 7.59 5.10 0.03
CA PHE A 76 8.29 4.41 1.12
C PHE A 76 9.68 3.92 0.69
N GLU A 77 9.77 3.29 -0.48
CA GLU A 77 11.05 2.86 -1.05
C GLU A 77 12.02 4.04 -1.16
N PHE A 78 11.55 5.16 -1.71
CA PHE A 78 12.39 6.35 -1.86
C PHE A 78 12.85 6.92 -0.50
N VAL A 79 11.95 7.07 0.47
CA VAL A 79 12.31 7.53 1.83
C VAL A 79 13.30 6.58 2.51
N SER A 80 13.19 5.27 2.27
CA SER A 80 14.11 4.28 2.83
C SER A 80 15.54 4.38 2.27
N LEU A 81 15.69 4.95 1.06
CA LEU A 81 16.98 5.17 0.41
C LEU A 81 17.66 6.46 0.88
N LEU A 82 16.90 7.42 1.40
CA LEU A 82 17.42 8.71 1.86
C LEU A 82 17.85 8.67 3.33
N ARG A 83 18.85 9.49 3.66
CA ARG A 83 19.34 9.67 5.04
C ARG A 83 19.62 11.15 5.32
N GLY A 84 19.46 11.55 6.58
CA GLY A 84 19.74 12.92 7.02
C GLY A 84 18.70 13.93 6.53
N GLU A 85 19.15 15.17 6.26
CA GLU A 85 18.30 16.33 5.97
C GLU A 85 17.38 16.13 4.74
N GLU A 86 17.87 15.47 3.68
CA GLU A 86 17.09 15.18 2.48
C GLU A 86 15.87 14.28 2.77
N ARG A 87 16.02 13.35 3.71
CA ARG A 87 14.91 12.48 4.14
C ARG A 87 13.84 13.30 4.84
N ASP A 88 14.24 14.19 5.73
CA ASP A 88 13.31 15.02 6.51
C ASP A 88 12.54 15.98 5.61
N ASP A 89 13.21 16.58 4.62
CA ASP A 89 12.58 17.43 3.60
C ASP A 89 11.50 16.68 2.80
N VAL A 90 11.79 15.45 2.39
CA VAL A 90 10.82 14.59 1.67
C VAL A 90 9.64 14.18 2.58
N LEU A 91 9.91 13.88 3.85
CA LEU A 91 8.85 13.56 4.82
C LEU A 91 7.90 14.75 5.05
N VAL A 92 8.42 15.97 5.13
CA VAL A 92 7.59 17.19 5.20
C VAL A 92 6.74 17.33 3.95
N ALA A 93 7.33 17.16 2.76
CA ALA A 93 6.58 17.23 1.51
C ALA A 93 5.47 16.16 1.41
N PHE A 94 5.73 14.95 1.88
CA PHE A 94 4.73 13.87 1.93
C PHE A 94 3.58 14.18 2.87
N ASN A 95 3.87 14.75 4.03
CA ASN A 95 2.85 15.20 4.97
C ASN A 95 1.96 16.28 4.35
N GLU A 96 2.54 17.27 3.66
CA GLU A 96 1.79 18.34 2.98
C GLU A 96 0.99 17.86 1.76
N CYS A 97 1.48 16.84 1.06
CA CYS A 97 0.77 16.22 -0.06
C CYS A 97 -0.41 15.34 0.40
N GLY A 98 -0.55 15.08 1.70
CA GLY A 98 -1.61 14.24 2.25
C GLY A 98 -1.34 12.74 2.09
N LEU A 99 -0.09 12.34 1.90
CA LEU A 99 0.30 10.93 1.83
C LEU A 99 -0.11 10.14 3.09
N PRO A 100 0.06 10.66 4.33
CA PRO A 100 -0.39 9.94 5.54
C PRO A 100 -1.88 9.57 5.51
N ALA A 101 -2.74 10.42 4.94
CA ALA A 101 -4.17 10.14 4.82
C ALA A 101 -4.48 9.07 3.76
N LEU A 102 -3.63 8.91 2.74
CA LEU A 102 -3.71 7.78 1.81
C LEU A 102 -3.29 6.48 2.50
N VAL A 103 -2.20 6.52 3.27
CA VAL A 103 -1.70 5.37 4.03
C VAL A 103 -2.71 4.92 5.09
N GLY A 104 -3.33 5.84 5.83
CA GLY A 104 -4.39 5.51 6.79
C GLY A 104 -5.59 4.80 6.13
N ARG A 105 -6.02 5.27 4.95
CA ARG A 105 -7.06 4.56 4.17
C ARG A 105 -6.64 3.16 3.73
N GLN A 106 -5.37 2.95 3.42
CA GLN A 106 -4.84 1.62 3.10
C GLN A 106 -4.82 0.72 4.33
N LEU A 107 -4.48 1.26 5.51
CA LEU A 107 -4.55 0.53 6.79
C LEU A 107 -5.97 0.05 7.12
N GLU A 108 -7.01 0.78 6.71
CA GLU A 108 -8.40 0.37 6.91
C GLU A 108 -8.89 -0.65 5.87
N ARG A 109 -8.62 -0.40 4.59
CA ARG A 109 -9.30 -1.09 3.47
C ARG A 109 -8.42 -2.07 2.70
N GLY A 110 -7.12 -2.10 2.97
CA GLY A 110 -6.19 -2.97 2.28
C GLY A 110 -6.41 -4.45 2.57
N ASN A 111 -5.73 -5.30 1.81
CA ASN A 111 -5.53 -6.69 2.24
C ASN A 111 -4.54 -6.76 3.42
N VAL A 112 -4.37 -7.93 4.05
CA VAL A 112 -3.52 -8.08 5.25
C VAL A 112 -2.09 -7.55 5.03
N ALA A 113 -1.47 -7.88 3.90
CA ALA A 113 -0.11 -7.42 3.58
C ALA A 113 -0.05 -5.89 3.36
N GLU A 114 -1.02 -5.34 2.63
CA GLU A 114 -1.14 -3.89 2.42
C GLU A 114 -1.34 -3.13 3.73
N ARG A 115 -2.08 -3.71 4.69
CA ARG A 115 -2.33 -3.09 6.00
C ARG A 115 -1.11 -3.15 6.92
N ILE A 116 -0.35 -4.24 6.89
CA ILE A 116 0.95 -4.34 7.58
C ILE A 116 1.90 -3.25 7.06
N HIS A 117 2.07 -3.16 5.73
CA HIS A 117 2.91 -2.12 5.13
C HIS A 117 2.43 -0.70 5.43
N ALA A 118 1.11 -0.48 5.46
CA ALA A 118 0.56 0.82 5.83
C ALA A 118 0.92 1.20 7.29
N ALA A 119 0.91 0.23 8.21
CA ALA A 119 1.30 0.48 9.60
C ALA A 119 2.79 0.87 9.71
N GLU A 120 3.68 0.14 9.02
CA GLU A 120 5.12 0.43 8.96
C GLU A 120 5.39 1.83 8.37
N MET A 121 4.70 2.17 7.27
CA MET A 121 4.88 3.46 6.62
C MET A 121 4.38 4.62 7.49
N LEU A 122 3.28 4.44 8.22
CA LEU A 122 2.78 5.46 9.14
C LEU A 122 3.78 5.78 10.25
N ALA A 123 4.51 4.78 10.77
CA ALA A 123 5.61 5.01 11.70
C ALA A 123 6.76 5.80 11.04
N ALA A 124 7.16 5.41 9.83
CA ALA A 124 8.23 6.09 9.09
C ALA A 124 7.90 7.55 8.74
N LEU A 125 6.61 7.86 8.51
CA LEU A 125 6.14 9.21 8.20
C LEU A 125 6.06 10.13 9.44
N GLY A 126 6.01 9.58 10.65
CA GLY A 126 6.01 10.36 11.89
C GLY A 126 4.82 11.31 12.07
N SER A 127 3.73 11.14 11.32
CA SER A 127 2.59 12.07 11.35
C SER A 127 1.81 11.94 12.66
N GLN A 128 1.38 13.06 13.26
CA GLN A 128 0.53 13.03 14.47
C GLN A 128 -0.81 12.28 14.24
N ASN A 129 -1.33 12.26 13.02
CA ASN A 129 -2.55 11.54 12.67
C ASN A 129 -2.33 10.01 12.53
N ALA A 130 -1.08 9.57 12.47
CA ALA A 130 -0.73 8.16 12.40
C ALA A 130 -1.10 7.41 13.69
N THR A 131 -0.88 8.04 14.85
CA THR A 131 -1.06 7.40 16.15
C THR A 131 -2.51 6.95 16.37
N ALA A 132 -3.49 7.78 16.06
CA ALA A 132 -4.91 7.44 16.16
C ALA A 132 -5.30 6.26 15.24
N SER A 133 -4.80 6.26 14.00
CA SER A 133 -5.06 5.20 13.03
C SER A 133 -4.42 3.87 13.46
N LEU A 134 -3.18 3.94 13.99
CA LEU A 134 -2.45 2.78 14.50
C LEU A 134 -3.07 2.22 15.78
N LEU A 135 -3.55 3.07 16.70
CA LEU A 135 -4.28 2.64 17.89
C LEU A 135 -5.58 1.92 17.52
N SER A 136 -6.34 2.46 16.56
CA SER A 136 -7.54 1.80 16.06
C SER A 136 -7.23 0.45 15.41
N ALA A 137 -6.12 0.34 14.66
CA ALA A 137 -5.68 -0.93 14.09
C ALA A 137 -5.19 -1.91 15.17
N LEU A 138 -4.53 -1.43 16.23
CA LEU A 138 -4.11 -2.28 17.34
C LEU A 138 -5.31 -2.92 18.06
N ASP A 139 -6.38 -2.16 18.27
CA ASP A 139 -7.55 -2.60 19.04
C ASP A 139 -8.54 -3.41 18.19
N GLN A 140 -8.88 -2.93 16.99
CA GLN A 140 -10.05 -3.41 16.25
C GLN A 140 -9.70 -4.32 15.06
N ASP A 141 -8.41 -4.50 14.75
CA ASP A 141 -8.04 -5.29 13.58
C ASP A 141 -8.26 -6.79 13.80
N ARG A 142 -8.93 -7.39 12.81
CA ARG A 142 -9.21 -8.82 12.68
C ARG A 142 -7.95 -9.69 12.53
N SER A 143 -6.89 -9.18 11.92
CA SER A 143 -5.63 -9.91 11.71
C SER A 143 -4.67 -9.65 12.86
N ARG A 144 -4.16 -10.74 13.45
CA ARG A 144 -3.16 -10.66 14.51
C ARG A 144 -1.86 -10.04 14.01
N GLU A 145 -1.48 -10.34 12.76
CA GLU A 145 -0.28 -9.80 12.13
C GLU A 145 -0.33 -8.28 12.01
N VAL A 146 -1.47 -7.73 11.58
CA VAL A 146 -1.63 -6.27 11.49
C VAL A 146 -1.62 -5.61 12.87
N ARG A 147 -2.23 -6.23 13.89
CA ARG A 147 -2.13 -5.72 15.28
C ARG A 147 -0.69 -5.66 15.78
N ILE A 148 0.11 -6.69 15.49
CA ILE A 148 1.54 -6.69 15.84
C ILE A 148 2.28 -5.57 15.11
N ALA A 149 2.05 -5.41 13.80
CA ALA A 149 2.66 -4.33 13.03
C ALA A 149 2.26 -2.95 13.58
N ALA A 150 1.00 -2.75 13.95
CA ALA A 150 0.53 -1.52 14.57
C ALA A 150 1.17 -1.26 15.95
N ALA A 151 1.37 -2.29 16.77
CA ALA A 151 2.07 -2.16 18.05
C ALA A 151 3.55 -1.77 17.86
N ILE A 152 4.25 -2.38 16.90
CA ILE A 152 5.64 -2.04 16.56
C ILE A 152 5.70 -0.58 16.08
N ALA A 153 4.81 -0.20 15.17
CA ALA A 153 4.73 1.17 14.66
C ALA A 153 4.47 2.21 15.77
N LEU A 154 3.60 1.89 16.74
CA LEU A 154 3.36 2.75 17.91
C LEU A 154 4.59 2.81 18.84
N CYS A 155 5.36 1.72 18.95
CA CYS A 155 6.61 1.69 19.68
C CYS A 155 7.65 2.63 19.06
N ASP A 156 7.81 2.57 17.74
CA ASP A 156 8.74 3.42 17.00
C ASP A 156 8.39 4.91 17.13
N LEU A 157 7.08 5.21 17.20
CA LEU A 157 6.57 6.56 17.44
C LEU A 157 6.60 6.99 18.91
N GLY A 158 7.07 6.14 19.84
CA GLY A 158 7.04 6.41 21.29
C GLY A 158 5.63 6.62 21.85
N SER A 159 4.61 6.12 21.15
CA SER A 159 3.18 6.34 21.42
C SER A 159 2.47 5.06 21.85
N LEU A 160 3.22 4.07 22.37
CA LEU A 160 2.65 2.87 22.97
C LEU A 160 1.68 3.28 24.09
N PRO A 161 0.42 2.80 24.06
CA PRO A 161 -0.46 3.00 25.20
C PRO A 161 0.17 2.34 26.41
N LEU A 162 0.19 3.04 27.54
CA LEU A 162 0.60 2.46 28.82
C LEU A 162 -0.31 1.25 29.07
N LEU A 163 0.28 0.06 29.05
CA LEU A 163 -0.39 -1.16 29.47
C LEU A 163 -0.73 -0.95 30.95
N GLY A 164 -1.99 -0.56 31.21
CA GLY A 164 -2.52 -0.49 32.57
C GLY A 164 -2.39 -1.87 33.19
N VAL A 165 -1.50 -1.96 34.18
CA VAL A 165 -1.36 -3.10 35.09
C VAL A 165 -2.51 -3.07 36.09
#